data_AF-A0A8H5HQX8-F1
#
_entry.id   AF-A0A8H5HQX8-F1
#
_cell.length_a   1.000
_cell.length_b   1.000
_cell.length_c   1.000
_cell.angle_alpha   90.00
_cell.angle_beta   90.00
_cell.angle_gamma   90.00
#
_symmetry.space_group_name_H-M   'P 1'
#
loop_
_entity.id
_entity.type
_entity.pdbx_description
1 polymer ?
#
loop_
_entity_poly.entity_id
_entity_poly.type
_entity_poly.pdbx_seq_one_letter_code
_entity_poly.pdbx_strand_id
1 'polypeptide(L)'
;MSGFLDVAPENGERASLLSVKSAKPSPDTLTKLVKRLRALTLTLLPLEVDPASINDPTSRVITPQVISAYKAAAGDFTDALPYCLLRARAEFMWDANHNPADYGENIGRGTSVAIACEVLARRIVHLSPPDRLTVIMSSRFQHRQVDGDESDMSSALEQAIDSHCSIFLSSSEAQEVVNALWTGELIQKNNANHDIDYVPYADTREHTFWGHLDASRLNVPRYQNIFRIVIWFFFLVAYSQAVREPLERLGDSLDEWEVVLYTMALSFAVEGRSNFITTDD
;
A
#
# COMPACT_ATOMS: atom_id res chain seq x y z
N MET A 1 -4.06 -29.95 -50.32
CA MET A 1 -3.45 -31.03 -49.52
C MET A 1 -2.10 -30.50 -49.05
N SER A 2 -2.03 -29.69 -47.99
CA SER A 2 -2.10 -30.04 -46.55
C SER A 2 -0.98 -30.97 -46.09
N GLY A 3 -0.13 -30.44 -45.20
CA GLY A 3 0.65 -31.15 -44.19
C GLY A 3 2.15 -31.31 -44.49
N PHE A 4 3.08 -31.07 -43.58
CA PHE A 4 3.07 -30.48 -42.24
C PHE A 4 4.58 -30.37 -41.90
N LEU A 5 5.12 -29.16 -41.74
CA LEU A 5 6.48 -28.98 -41.20
C LEU A 5 6.33 -28.95 -39.67
N ASP A 6 6.91 -29.95 -39.00
CA ASP A 6 7.04 -30.00 -37.54
C ASP A 6 7.89 -28.81 -37.05
N VAL A 7 7.22 -27.77 -36.59
CA VAL A 7 7.80 -26.72 -35.76
C VAL A 7 7.61 -27.15 -34.31
N ALA A 8 8.68 -27.63 -33.70
CA ALA A 8 8.73 -27.91 -32.26
C ALA A 8 8.47 -26.61 -31.47
N PRO A 9 7.73 -26.66 -30.35
CA PRO A 9 7.27 -25.45 -29.68
C PRO A 9 8.40 -24.79 -28.87
N GLU A 10 8.62 -23.49 -29.11
CA GLU A 10 9.42 -22.53 -28.34
C GLU A 10 8.87 -22.28 -26.91
N ASN A 11 8.43 -23.32 -26.21
CA ASN A 11 7.84 -23.19 -24.87
C ASN A 11 8.88 -23.16 -23.74
N GLY A 12 10.14 -23.50 -24.04
CA GLY A 12 11.23 -23.55 -23.04
C GLY A 12 11.82 -22.17 -22.67
N GLU A 13 11.88 -21.24 -23.62
CA GLU A 13 12.48 -19.92 -23.38
C GLU A 13 11.53 -18.96 -22.67
N ARG A 14 10.21 -19.08 -22.91
CA ARG A 14 9.19 -18.25 -22.24
C ARG A 14 9.03 -18.58 -20.75
N ALA A 15 9.25 -19.84 -20.36
CA ALA A 15 9.20 -20.24 -18.95
C ALA A 15 10.38 -19.69 -18.11
N SER A 16 11.52 -19.40 -18.77
CA SER A 16 12.73 -18.94 -18.09
C SER A 16 12.69 -17.44 -17.71
N LEU A 17 11.82 -16.65 -18.33
CA LEU A 17 11.62 -15.23 -18.01
C LEU A 17 10.60 -14.99 -16.88
N LEU A 18 9.84 -16.01 -16.48
CA LEU A 18 8.76 -15.88 -15.49
C LEU A 18 9.19 -16.06 -14.03
N SER A 19 10.47 -16.39 -13.77
CA SER A 19 10.96 -16.61 -12.41
C SER A 19 12.32 -15.95 -12.14
N VAL A 20 12.52 -14.71 -12.59
CA VAL A 20 13.45 -13.82 -11.88
C VAL A 20 12.75 -13.42 -10.59
N LYS A 21 12.80 -14.30 -9.60
CA LYS A 21 12.40 -14.01 -8.22
C LYS A 21 13.26 -12.83 -7.81
N SER A 22 12.63 -11.67 -7.60
CA SER A 22 13.31 -10.48 -7.10
C SER A 22 14.13 -10.88 -5.88
N ALA A 23 15.44 -10.67 -5.92
CA ALA A 23 16.28 -11.01 -4.78
C ALA A 23 15.81 -10.17 -3.60
N LYS A 24 15.23 -10.81 -2.57
CA LYS A 24 14.81 -10.11 -1.34
C LYS A 24 16.06 -9.43 -0.77
N PRO A 25 16.16 -8.09 -0.82
CA PRO A 25 17.36 -7.40 -0.40
C PRO A 25 17.49 -7.47 1.12
N SER A 26 18.72 -7.56 1.63
CA SER A 26 18.94 -7.47 3.08
C SER A 26 18.62 -6.06 3.59
N PRO A 27 18.19 -5.90 4.86
CA PRO A 27 17.83 -4.60 5.42
C PRO A 27 18.96 -3.56 5.30
N ASP A 28 20.21 -3.99 5.52
CA ASP A 28 21.39 -3.15 5.35
C ASP A 28 21.59 -2.68 3.89
N THR A 29 21.28 -3.53 2.92
CA THR A 29 21.40 -3.20 1.49
C THR A 29 20.35 -2.17 1.10
N LEU A 30 19.13 -2.31 1.61
CA LEU A 30 18.07 -1.32 1.42
C LEU A 30 18.40 0.02 2.05
N THR A 31 18.88 0.06 3.29
CA THR A 31 19.29 1.32 3.94
C THR A 31 20.42 2.00 3.15
N LYS A 32 21.40 1.25 2.63
CA LYS A 32 22.46 1.80 1.77
C LYS A 32 21.90 2.33 0.44
N LEU A 33 20.94 1.62 -0.16
CA LEU A 33 20.26 2.05 -1.38
C LEU A 33 19.49 3.36 -1.13
N VAL A 34 18.69 3.45 -0.07
CA VAL A 34 17.96 4.66 0.33
C VAL A 34 18.93 5.83 0.52
N LYS A 35 20.00 5.66 1.31
CA LYS A 35 21.01 6.71 1.53
C LYS A 35 21.66 7.19 0.23
N ARG A 36 21.96 6.28 -0.69
CA ARG A 36 22.51 6.62 -2.01
C ARG A 36 21.51 7.37 -2.88
N LEU A 37 20.25 6.93 -2.90
CA LEU A 37 19.19 7.62 -3.65
C LEU A 37 18.98 9.03 -3.10
N ARG A 38 18.98 9.20 -1.77
CA ARG A 38 18.91 10.52 -1.12
C ARG A 38 20.06 11.42 -1.56
N ALA A 39 21.29 10.93 -1.53
CA ALA A 39 22.45 11.70 -2.01
C ALA A 39 22.29 12.09 -3.49
N LEU A 40 21.80 11.18 -4.34
CA LEU A 40 21.53 11.46 -5.75
C LEU A 40 20.45 12.55 -5.90
N THR A 41 19.35 12.49 -5.16
CA THR A 41 18.28 13.50 -5.25
C THR A 41 18.75 14.87 -4.78
N LEU A 42 19.57 14.95 -3.73
CA LEU A 42 20.18 16.21 -3.29
C LEU A 42 21.12 16.81 -4.34
N THR A 43 21.85 15.98 -5.10
CA THR A 43 22.69 16.47 -6.21
C THR A 43 21.87 16.89 -7.42
N LEU A 44 20.71 16.24 -7.66
CA LEU A 44 19.81 16.56 -8.76
C LEU A 44 19.09 17.89 -8.54
N LEU A 45 18.64 18.14 -7.31
CA LEU A 45 17.86 19.32 -6.95
C LEU A 45 18.51 20.07 -5.78
N PRO A 46 19.58 20.84 -6.04
CA PRO A 46 20.32 21.55 -4.98
C PRO A 46 19.59 22.79 -4.44
N LEU A 47 18.56 23.27 -5.14
CA LEU A 47 17.84 24.51 -4.85
C LEU A 47 16.36 24.25 -4.60
N GLU A 48 15.69 25.17 -3.92
CA GLU A 48 14.24 25.18 -3.80
C GLU A 48 13.59 25.34 -5.19
N VAL A 49 12.60 24.50 -5.48
CA VAL A 49 11.83 24.53 -6.72
C VAL A 49 10.36 24.34 -6.37
N ASP A 50 9.50 25.08 -7.07
CA ASP A 50 8.06 24.97 -6.90
C ASP A 50 7.58 23.52 -7.17
N PRO A 51 6.84 22.90 -6.22
CA PRO A 51 6.41 21.51 -6.33
C PRO A 51 5.51 21.23 -7.54
N ALA A 52 4.70 22.20 -7.97
CA ALA A 52 3.84 22.01 -9.15
C ALA A 52 4.67 21.90 -10.44
N SER A 53 5.76 22.67 -10.54
CA SER A 53 6.71 22.58 -11.66
C SER A 53 7.41 21.22 -11.77
N ILE A 54 7.57 20.48 -10.66
CA ILE A 54 8.19 19.14 -10.66
C ILE A 54 7.21 18.07 -11.14
N ASN A 55 5.92 18.21 -10.80
CA ASN A 55 4.88 17.27 -11.20
C ASN A 55 4.44 17.43 -12.66
N ASP A 56 4.75 18.57 -13.29
CA ASP A 56 4.46 18.80 -14.71
C ASP A 56 5.10 17.70 -15.59
N PRO A 57 4.34 17.01 -16.46
CA PRO A 57 4.88 16.05 -17.42
C PRO A 57 6.02 16.61 -18.28
N THR A 58 5.96 17.91 -18.60
CA THR A 58 6.93 18.64 -19.44
C THR A 58 8.11 19.23 -18.66
N SER A 59 8.14 19.01 -17.34
CA SER A 59 9.21 19.47 -16.46
C SER A 59 10.59 19.03 -16.96
N ARG A 60 11.54 19.96 -16.95
CA ARG A 60 12.95 19.68 -17.26
C ARG A 60 13.72 19.03 -16.11
N VAL A 61 13.10 18.94 -14.92
CA VAL A 61 13.74 18.40 -13.72
C VAL A 61 13.86 16.89 -13.78
N ILE A 62 12.76 16.20 -14.13
CA ILE A 62 12.71 14.73 -14.20
C ILE A 62 12.68 14.30 -15.66
N THR A 63 13.86 14.18 -16.25
CA THR A 63 14.02 13.70 -17.63
C THR A 63 14.13 12.17 -17.70
N PRO A 64 13.92 11.55 -18.88
CA PRO A 64 14.14 10.11 -19.06
C PRO A 64 15.55 9.64 -18.69
N GLN A 65 16.56 10.50 -18.82
CA GLN A 65 17.95 10.23 -18.44
C GLN A 65 18.12 10.17 -16.91
N VAL A 66 17.38 11.00 -16.16
CA VAL A 66 17.34 10.91 -14.71
C VAL A 66 16.73 9.57 -14.30
N ILE A 67 15.61 9.18 -14.92
CA ILE A 67 14.96 7.90 -14.61
C ILE A 67 15.91 6.72 -14.87
N SER A 68 16.64 6.71 -15.99
CA SER A 68 17.61 5.66 -16.28
C SER A 68 18.78 5.66 -15.30
N ALA A 69 19.25 6.83 -14.85
CA ALA A 69 20.28 6.93 -13.81
C ALA A 69 19.82 6.35 -12.47
N TYR A 70 18.56 6.57 -12.07
CA TYR A 70 17.99 5.99 -10.85
C TYR A 70 17.80 4.47 -10.96
N LYS A 71 17.37 3.98 -12.13
CA LYS A 71 17.31 2.53 -12.41
C LYS A 71 18.71 1.89 -12.37
N ALA A 72 19.70 2.56 -12.97
CA ALA A 72 21.09 2.11 -12.94
C ALA A 72 21.69 2.15 -11.53
N ALA A 73 21.32 3.14 -10.71
CA ALA A 73 21.69 3.18 -9.31
C ALA A 73 21.12 1.96 -8.57
N ALA A 74 19.84 1.61 -8.78
CA ALA A 74 19.23 0.45 -8.13
C ALA A 74 19.91 -0.89 -8.47
N GLY A 75 20.49 -1.02 -9.66
CA GLY A 75 21.15 -2.25 -10.11
C GLY A 75 20.15 -3.40 -10.18
N ASP A 76 20.42 -4.49 -9.44
CA ASP A 76 19.58 -5.69 -9.41
C ASP A 76 18.28 -5.52 -8.61
N PHE A 77 18.16 -4.44 -7.82
CA PHE A 77 17.02 -4.19 -6.92
C PHE A 77 15.99 -3.23 -7.54
N THR A 78 15.66 -3.41 -8.81
CA THR A 78 14.70 -2.54 -9.52
C THR A 78 13.30 -2.58 -8.91
N ASP A 79 12.89 -3.72 -8.37
CA ASP A 79 11.55 -3.89 -7.82
C ASP A 79 11.39 -3.19 -6.45
N ALA A 80 12.48 -3.06 -5.69
CA ALA A 80 12.51 -2.33 -4.42
C ALA A 80 12.72 -0.82 -4.60
N LEU A 81 13.00 -0.35 -5.82
CA LEU A 81 13.33 1.04 -6.09
C LEU A 81 12.19 2.02 -5.74
N PRO A 82 10.91 1.75 -6.11
CA PRO A 82 9.80 2.63 -5.71
C PRO A 82 9.66 2.74 -4.19
N TYR A 83 9.76 1.63 -3.47
CA TYR A 83 9.78 1.63 -2.01
C TYR A 83 10.90 2.51 -1.44
N CYS A 84 12.13 2.34 -1.94
CA CYS A 84 13.27 3.13 -1.47
C CYS A 84 13.11 4.63 -1.73
N LEU A 85 12.48 5.02 -2.84
CA LEU A 85 12.21 6.43 -3.17
C LEU A 85 11.13 7.03 -2.27
N LEU A 86 10.06 6.28 -1.98
CA LEU A 86 9.01 6.71 -1.05
C LEU A 86 9.55 6.81 0.39
N ARG A 87 10.45 5.90 0.78
CA ARG A 87 11.16 5.99 2.05
C ARG A 87 12.09 7.22 2.10
N ALA A 88 12.87 7.45 1.05
CA ALA A 88 13.72 8.63 0.93
C ALA A 88 12.91 9.93 1.05
N ARG A 89 11.71 10.00 0.44
CA ARG A 89 10.77 11.11 0.61
C ARG A 89 10.38 11.31 2.07
N ALA A 90 9.97 10.26 2.76
CA ALA A 90 9.57 10.34 4.17
C ALA A 90 10.72 10.88 5.04
N GLU A 91 11.95 10.43 4.79
CA GLU A 91 13.14 10.92 5.50
C GLU A 91 13.46 12.39 5.15
N PHE A 92 13.28 12.83 3.90
CA PHE A 92 13.44 14.24 3.53
C PHE A 92 12.43 15.14 4.24
N MET A 93 11.18 14.70 4.34
CA MET A 93 10.14 15.43 5.08
C MET A 93 10.45 15.46 6.58
N TRP A 94 10.93 14.36 7.14
CA TRP A 94 11.35 14.31 8.54
C TRP A 94 12.51 15.25 8.81
N ASP A 95 13.57 15.23 7.99
CA ASP A 95 14.73 16.13 8.10
C ASP A 95 14.32 17.60 7.99
N ALA A 96 13.41 17.92 7.06
CA ALA A 96 12.91 19.27 6.86
C ALA A 96 12.15 19.80 8.09
N ASN A 97 11.37 18.94 8.74
CA ASN A 97 10.62 19.29 9.95
C ASN A 97 11.50 19.38 11.21
N HIS A 98 12.61 18.63 11.27
CA HIS A 98 13.47 18.55 12.45
C HIS A 98 14.67 19.51 12.43
N ASN A 99 14.93 20.19 11.31
CA ASN A 99 16.02 21.17 11.22
C ASN A 99 15.51 22.61 11.50
N PRO A 100 15.79 23.20 12.69
CA PRO A 100 15.30 24.51 13.06
C PRO A 100 16.08 25.67 12.41
N ALA A 101 17.27 25.42 11.88
CA ALA A 101 18.05 26.45 11.20
C ALA A 101 17.38 26.73 9.84
N ASP A 102 17.06 27.99 9.55
CA ASP A 102 16.44 28.42 8.29
C ASP A 102 15.28 27.53 7.80
N TYR A 103 14.29 27.38 8.69
CA TYR A 103 13.14 26.49 8.52
C TYR A 103 12.40 26.71 7.20
N GLY A 104 12.28 27.96 6.74
CA GLY A 104 11.59 28.29 5.49
C GLY A 104 12.28 27.69 4.26
N GLU A 105 13.57 27.94 4.09
CA GLU A 105 14.34 27.41 2.96
C GLU A 105 14.51 25.89 3.07
N ASN A 106 14.73 25.36 4.27
CA ASN A 106 14.89 23.92 4.46
C ASN A 106 13.60 23.14 4.24
N ILE A 107 12.44 23.70 4.57
CA ILE A 107 11.15 23.12 4.18
C ILE A 107 10.91 23.23 2.69
N GLY A 108 11.17 24.39 2.08
CA GLY A 108 11.03 24.57 0.64
C GLY A 108 11.85 23.54 -0.14
N ARG A 109 13.14 23.42 0.20
CA ARG A 109 14.06 22.44 -0.39
C ARG A 109 13.68 21.00 -0.03
N GLY A 110 13.34 20.73 1.24
CA GLY A 110 12.94 19.40 1.68
C GLY A 110 11.70 18.89 0.96
N THR A 111 10.70 19.75 0.83
CA THR A 111 9.43 19.46 0.15
C THR A 111 9.63 19.25 -1.35
N SER A 112 10.45 20.08 -2.01
CA SER A 112 10.72 19.94 -3.46
C SER A 112 11.45 18.63 -3.78
N VAL A 113 12.47 18.27 -2.98
CA VAL A 113 13.23 17.03 -3.12
C VAL A 113 12.34 15.81 -2.80
N ALA A 114 11.52 15.89 -1.75
CA ALA A 114 10.55 14.86 -1.39
C ALA A 114 9.57 14.60 -2.55
N ILE A 115 8.99 15.65 -3.13
CA ILE A 115 8.07 15.53 -4.25
C ILE A 115 8.78 15.00 -5.51
N ALA A 116 10.04 15.37 -5.73
CA ALA A 116 10.82 14.79 -6.82
C ALA A 116 11.00 13.27 -6.66
N CYS A 117 11.29 12.76 -5.45
CA CYS A 117 11.33 11.33 -5.17
C CYS A 117 9.98 10.65 -5.45
N GLU A 118 8.87 11.29 -5.07
CA GLU A 118 7.52 10.78 -5.29
C GLU A 118 7.16 10.70 -6.79
N VAL A 119 7.46 11.76 -7.56
CA VAL A 119 7.25 11.80 -9.01
C VAL A 119 8.17 10.80 -9.72
N LEU A 120 9.41 10.63 -9.26
CA LEU A 120 10.32 9.60 -9.77
C LEU A 120 9.77 8.19 -9.54
N ALA A 121 9.29 7.89 -8.32
CA ALA A 121 8.68 6.61 -8.00
C ALA A 121 7.48 6.33 -8.90
N ARG A 122 6.59 7.32 -9.09
CA ARG A 122 5.45 7.23 -10.01
C ARG A 122 5.89 6.90 -11.44
N ARG A 123 6.89 7.61 -11.97
CA ARG A 123 7.38 7.39 -13.35
C ARG A 123 8.06 6.03 -13.52
N ILE A 124 8.78 5.55 -12.50
CA ILE A 124 9.42 4.23 -12.53
C ILE A 124 8.36 3.13 -12.58
N VAL A 125 7.31 3.24 -11.76
CA VAL A 125 6.17 2.33 -11.76
C VAL A 125 5.46 2.34 -13.11
N HIS A 126 5.17 3.52 -13.67
CA HIS A 126 4.51 3.63 -14.97
C HIS A 126 5.32 2.98 -16.11
N LEU A 127 6.64 2.96 -16.01
CA LEU A 127 7.52 2.29 -16.99
C LEU A 127 7.76 0.80 -16.69
N SER A 128 7.20 0.27 -15.61
CA SER A 128 7.35 -1.13 -15.24
C SER A 128 6.26 -1.98 -15.92
N PRO A 129 6.54 -3.24 -16.26
CA PRO A 129 5.55 -4.09 -16.92
C PRO A 129 4.35 -4.35 -15.99
N PRO A 130 3.12 -4.40 -16.54
CA PRO A 130 1.89 -4.54 -15.75
C PRO A 130 1.90 -5.78 -14.86
N ASP A 131 2.41 -6.90 -15.36
CA ASP A 131 2.53 -8.17 -14.64
C ASP A 131 3.37 -8.08 -13.35
N ARG A 132 4.26 -7.08 -13.25
CA ARG A 132 5.11 -6.86 -12.06
C ARG A 132 4.61 -5.76 -11.15
N LEU A 133 3.61 -4.97 -11.54
CA LEU A 133 3.11 -3.84 -10.75
C LEU A 133 2.67 -4.29 -9.36
N THR A 134 1.89 -5.38 -9.30
CA THR A 134 1.47 -5.99 -8.05
C THR A 134 2.65 -6.34 -7.16
N VAL A 135 3.67 -7.00 -7.70
CA VAL A 135 4.85 -7.44 -6.92
C VAL A 135 5.62 -6.21 -6.42
N ILE A 136 5.85 -5.22 -7.27
CA ILE A 136 6.57 -3.99 -6.92
C ILE A 136 5.85 -3.21 -5.80
N MET A 137 4.51 -3.15 -5.86
CA MET A 137 3.71 -2.38 -4.91
C MET A 137 3.48 -3.07 -3.57
N SER A 138 3.30 -4.39 -3.61
CA SER A 138 2.89 -5.20 -2.45
C SER A 138 4.04 -5.94 -1.79
N SER A 139 5.21 -6.04 -2.43
CA SER A 139 6.40 -6.61 -1.79
C SER A 139 6.77 -5.78 -0.57
N ARG A 140 6.86 -6.47 0.56
CA ARG A 140 7.25 -5.87 1.83
C ARG A 140 8.76 -5.94 1.99
N PHE A 141 9.32 -4.84 2.46
CA PHE A 141 10.73 -4.64 2.65
C PHE A 141 11.00 -4.19 4.10
N GLN A 142 12.19 -4.50 4.60
CA GLN A 142 12.68 -4.01 5.88
C GLN A 142 13.88 -3.12 5.64
N HIS A 143 14.02 -2.07 6.43
CA HIS A 143 15.24 -1.29 6.45
C HIS A 143 15.73 -1.16 7.88
N ARG A 144 17.01 -0.84 8.04
CA ARG A 144 17.55 -0.51 9.36
C ARG A 144 17.23 0.94 9.70
N GLN A 145 16.67 1.16 10.89
CA GLN A 145 16.36 2.47 11.45
C GLN A 145 17.63 3.17 11.98
N VAL A 146 17.49 4.44 12.36
CA VAL A 146 18.61 5.28 12.83
C VAL A 146 19.11 4.84 14.22
N ASP A 147 18.23 4.30 15.05
CA ASP A 147 18.50 3.68 16.35
C ASP A 147 19.30 2.38 16.25
N GLY A 148 19.34 1.76 15.08
CA GLY A 148 20.04 0.51 14.80
C GLY A 148 19.15 -0.72 14.75
N ASP A 149 17.86 -0.57 15.03
CA ASP A 149 16.88 -1.66 14.99
C ASP A 149 16.34 -1.88 13.57
N GLU A 150 15.86 -3.09 13.31
CA GLU A 150 15.18 -3.41 12.04
C GLU A 150 13.78 -2.82 12.06
N SER A 151 13.38 -2.17 10.96
CA SER A 151 12.02 -1.67 10.80
C SER A 151 11.04 -2.81 10.64
N ASP A 152 9.78 -2.51 10.96
CA ASP A 152 8.68 -3.35 10.52
C ASP A 152 8.68 -3.52 9.01
N MET A 153 8.20 -4.69 8.58
CA MET A 153 8.03 -4.97 7.16
C MET A 153 6.97 -4.03 6.61
N SER A 154 7.32 -3.23 5.61
CA SER A 154 6.37 -2.31 4.96
C SER A 154 6.48 -2.42 3.45
N SER A 155 5.33 -2.40 2.76
CA SER A 155 5.29 -2.40 1.30
C SER A 155 5.44 -0.99 0.71
N ALA A 156 5.69 -0.89 -0.59
CA ALA A 156 5.70 0.41 -1.27
C ALA A 156 4.34 1.12 -1.15
N LEU A 157 3.24 0.36 -1.19
CA LEU A 157 1.89 0.90 -1.03
C LEU A 157 1.63 1.40 0.40
N GLU A 158 2.01 0.62 1.42
CA GLU A 158 1.91 1.00 2.84
C GLU A 158 2.73 2.27 3.10
N GLN A 159 4.00 2.27 2.70
CA GLN A 159 4.88 3.44 2.84
C GLN A 159 4.34 4.68 2.12
N ALA A 160 3.67 4.54 0.97
CA ALA A 160 3.03 5.65 0.25
C ALA A 160 1.82 6.21 1.02
N ILE A 161 1.02 5.35 1.64
CA ILE A 161 -0.14 5.74 2.45
C ILE A 161 0.34 6.47 3.72
N ASP A 162 1.28 5.88 4.46
CA ASP A 162 1.78 6.41 5.73
C ASP A 162 2.46 7.77 5.56
N SER A 163 3.18 7.96 4.45
CA SER A 163 3.85 9.22 4.15
C SER A 163 2.97 10.23 3.38
N HIS A 164 1.69 9.91 3.15
CA HIS A 164 0.75 10.74 2.39
C HIS A 164 1.26 11.15 0.99
N CYS A 165 1.75 10.19 0.21
CA CYS A 165 2.19 10.37 -1.17
C CYS A 165 1.01 10.45 -2.15
N SER A 166 0.29 11.57 -2.17
CA SER A 166 -0.92 11.74 -2.98
C SER A 166 -0.67 11.74 -4.50
N ILE A 167 0.48 12.22 -4.98
CA ILE A 167 0.85 12.22 -6.40
C ILE A 167 1.12 10.80 -6.87
N PHE A 168 1.76 9.99 -6.04
CA PHE A 168 1.99 8.57 -6.31
C PHE A 168 0.69 7.77 -6.25
N LEU A 169 -0.10 7.95 -5.18
CA LEU A 169 -1.36 7.21 -4.98
C LEU A 169 -2.42 7.55 -6.02
N SER A 170 -2.43 8.76 -6.57
CA SER A 170 -3.35 9.15 -7.65
C SER A 170 -2.96 8.63 -9.05
N SER A 171 -1.85 7.89 -9.18
CA SER A 171 -1.46 7.28 -10.44
C SER A 171 -2.38 6.12 -10.84
N SER A 172 -2.53 5.89 -12.14
CA SER A 172 -3.35 4.79 -12.69
C SER A 172 -2.89 3.44 -12.18
N GLU A 173 -1.58 3.24 -12.10
CA GLU A 173 -0.96 1.97 -11.70
C GLU A 173 -1.16 1.69 -10.21
N ALA A 174 -1.04 2.72 -9.35
CA ALA A 174 -1.33 2.58 -7.93
C ALA A 174 -2.82 2.32 -7.71
N GLN A 175 -3.70 3.02 -8.43
CA GLN A 175 -5.15 2.81 -8.35
C GLN A 175 -5.57 1.42 -8.84
N GLU A 176 -4.91 0.85 -9.86
CA GLU A 176 -5.15 -0.51 -10.32
C GLU A 176 -4.85 -1.54 -9.21
N VAL A 177 -3.69 -1.44 -8.56
CA VAL A 177 -3.33 -2.35 -7.45
C VAL A 177 -4.25 -2.16 -6.24
N VAL A 178 -4.62 -0.94 -5.90
CA VAL A 178 -5.59 -0.65 -4.83
C VAL A 178 -6.96 -1.24 -5.16
N ASN A 179 -7.42 -1.13 -6.41
CA ASN A 179 -8.69 -1.71 -6.86
C ASN A 179 -8.65 -3.25 -6.85
N ALA A 180 -7.52 -3.86 -7.19
CA ALA A 180 -7.31 -5.30 -7.11
C ALA A 180 -7.36 -5.79 -5.65
N LEU A 181 -6.79 -5.03 -4.70
CA LEU A 181 -6.90 -5.31 -3.27
C LEU A 181 -8.35 -5.13 -2.76
N TRP A 182 -9.02 -4.06 -3.17
CA TRP A 182 -10.41 -3.79 -2.81
C TRP A 182 -11.37 -4.88 -3.31
N THR A 183 -11.19 -5.33 -4.55
CA THR A 183 -12.04 -6.36 -5.18
C THR A 183 -11.75 -7.76 -4.65
N GLY A 184 -10.58 -7.95 -4.00
CA GLY A 184 -10.13 -9.25 -3.51
C GLY A 184 -9.49 -10.12 -4.58
N GLU A 185 -9.01 -9.52 -5.67
CA GLU A 185 -8.14 -10.18 -6.65
C GLU A 185 -6.75 -10.42 -6.05
N LEU A 186 -6.32 -9.52 -5.16
CA LEU A 186 -5.15 -9.68 -4.31
C LEU A 186 -5.60 -9.94 -2.87
N ILE A 187 -5.12 -11.04 -2.30
CA ILE A 187 -5.44 -11.42 -0.93
C ILE A 187 -4.17 -11.44 -0.09
N GLN A 188 -4.29 -10.90 1.11
CA GLN A 188 -3.29 -10.96 2.16
C GLN A 188 -3.26 -12.37 2.75
N LYS A 189 -2.14 -13.07 2.58
CA LYS A 189 -1.87 -14.35 3.21
C LYS A 189 -0.88 -14.14 4.35
N ASN A 190 -1.35 -14.35 5.58
CA ASN A 190 -0.48 -14.30 6.75
C ASN A 190 0.38 -15.58 6.79
N ASN A 191 1.69 -15.39 6.91
CA ASN A 191 2.68 -16.46 6.96
C ASN A 191 3.13 -16.71 8.42
N ALA A 192 3.80 -17.83 8.67
CA ALA A 192 4.16 -18.32 10.01
C ALA A 192 5.02 -17.35 10.85
N ASN A 193 5.61 -16.31 10.23
CA ASN A 193 6.46 -15.32 10.89
C ASN A 193 5.76 -13.95 11.09
N HIS A 194 4.42 -13.90 11.09
CA HIS A 194 3.65 -12.64 11.05
C HIS A 194 3.94 -11.76 9.83
N ASP A 195 4.55 -12.35 8.79
CA ASP A 195 4.75 -11.71 7.49
C ASP A 195 3.46 -11.82 6.66
N ILE A 196 3.16 -10.80 5.88
CA ILE A 196 1.95 -10.72 5.06
C ILE A 196 2.38 -10.75 3.60
N ASP A 197 2.13 -11.87 2.94
CA ASP A 197 2.38 -12.02 1.51
C ASP A 197 1.09 -11.68 0.74
N TYR A 198 1.17 -10.80 -0.25
CA TYR A 198 0.06 -10.50 -1.14
C TYR A 198 0.11 -11.45 -2.34
N VAL A 199 -0.88 -12.33 -2.47
CA VAL A 199 -0.93 -13.36 -3.52
C VAL A 199 -2.18 -13.15 -4.38
N PRO A 200 -2.07 -13.30 -5.72
CA PRO A 200 -3.23 -13.32 -6.60
C PRO A 200 -4.18 -14.46 -6.24
N TYR A 201 -5.46 -14.15 -5.98
CA TYR A 201 -6.47 -15.11 -5.53
C TYR A 201 -6.74 -16.25 -6.51
N ALA A 202 -6.48 -16.04 -7.80
CA ALA A 202 -6.68 -17.06 -8.83
C ALA A 202 -5.87 -18.33 -8.58
N ASP A 203 -4.73 -18.21 -7.88
CA ASP A 203 -3.79 -19.31 -7.60
C ASP A 203 -4.19 -20.16 -6.37
N THR A 204 -5.19 -19.72 -5.59
CA THR A 204 -5.63 -20.37 -4.34
C THR A 204 -6.93 -21.18 -4.45
N ARG A 205 -7.43 -21.46 -5.66
CA ARG A 205 -8.67 -22.24 -5.84
C ARG A 205 -8.50 -23.70 -5.42
N GLU A 206 -8.94 -24.02 -4.21
CA GLU A 206 -9.33 -25.40 -3.86
C GLU A 206 -10.74 -25.69 -4.39
N HIS A 207 -10.92 -26.76 -5.18
CA HIS A 207 -12.18 -27.11 -5.85
C HIS A 207 -13.27 -27.69 -4.92
N THR A 208 -13.24 -27.39 -3.63
CA THR A 208 -14.15 -27.97 -2.64
C THR A 208 -15.37 -27.05 -2.43
N PHE A 209 -16.56 -27.61 -2.19
CA PHE A 209 -17.79 -26.84 -1.91
C PHE A 209 -17.63 -25.85 -0.72
N TRP A 210 -16.78 -26.18 0.24
CA TRP A 210 -16.40 -25.29 1.36
C TRP A 210 -15.37 -24.22 0.97
N GLY A 211 -14.63 -24.39 -0.13
CA GLY A 211 -13.74 -23.39 -0.74
C GLY A 211 -14.48 -22.23 -1.42
N HIS A 212 -15.81 -22.31 -1.56
CA HIS A 212 -16.63 -21.13 -1.89
C HIS A 212 -16.91 -20.24 -0.67
N LEU A 213 -16.79 -20.80 0.53
CA LEU A 213 -16.90 -20.15 1.84
C LEU A 213 -15.48 -19.89 2.38
N ASP A 214 -14.59 -19.47 1.49
CA ASP A 214 -13.19 -19.27 1.79
C ASP A 214 -13.03 -18.09 2.75
N ALA A 215 -12.48 -18.34 3.94
CA ALA A 215 -12.25 -17.32 4.96
C ALA A 215 -11.37 -16.17 4.44
N SER A 216 -10.56 -16.44 3.41
CA SER A 216 -9.78 -15.47 2.66
C SER A 216 -10.63 -14.33 2.08
N ARG A 217 -11.88 -14.61 1.67
CA ARG A 217 -12.81 -13.60 1.13
C ARG A 217 -13.43 -12.71 2.19
N LEU A 218 -13.60 -13.20 3.42
CA LEU A 218 -14.11 -12.39 4.52
C LEU A 218 -13.12 -11.29 4.95
N ASN A 219 -11.83 -11.48 4.65
CA ASN A 219 -10.80 -10.47 4.91
C ASN A 219 -10.68 -9.41 3.80
N VAL A 220 -11.42 -9.54 2.70
CA VAL A 220 -11.38 -8.57 1.61
C VAL A 220 -12.12 -7.29 2.03
N PRO A 221 -11.51 -6.11 1.88
CA PRO A 221 -12.07 -4.83 2.34
C PRO A 221 -13.49 -4.55 1.84
N ARG A 222 -13.80 -4.92 0.59
CA ARG A 222 -15.14 -4.74 0.00
C ARG A 222 -16.22 -5.49 0.78
N TYR A 223 -15.98 -6.74 1.14
CA TYR A 223 -16.98 -7.53 1.88
C TYR A 223 -17.10 -7.04 3.33
N GLN A 224 -15.97 -6.68 3.97
CA GLN A 224 -15.97 -6.06 5.30
C GLN A 224 -16.77 -4.76 5.32
N ASN A 225 -16.60 -3.90 4.31
CA ASN A 225 -17.35 -2.65 4.20
C ASN A 225 -18.84 -2.88 3.99
N ILE A 226 -19.23 -3.78 3.08
CA ILE A 226 -20.64 -4.14 2.87
C ILE A 226 -21.26 -4.68 4.15
N PHE A 227 -20.57 -5.58 4.85
CA PHE A 227 -21.03 -6.16 6.10
C PHE A 227 -21.21 -5.09 7.20
N ARG A 228 -20.24 -4.19 7.34
CA ARG A 228 -20.32 -3.04 8.26
C ARG A 228 -21.52 -2.15 7.96
N ILE A 229 -21.77 -1.84 6.68
CA ILE A 229 -22.93 -1.06 6.25
C ILE A 229 -24.25 -1.77 6.61
N VAL A 230 -24.32 -3.09 6.37
CA VAL A 230 -25.51 -3.90 6.69
C VAL A 230 -25.80 -3.90 8.20
N ILE A 231 -24.77 -4.08 9.04
CA ILE A 231 -24.93 -3.99 10.49
C ILE A 231 -25.41 -2.59 10.91
N TRP A 232 -24.85 -1.54 10.31
CA TRP A 232 -25.29 -0.16 10.57
C TRP A 232 -26.75 0.07 10.19
N PHE A 233 -27.21 -0.46 9.06
CA PHE A 233 -28.62 -0.41 8.70
C PHE A 233 -29.49 -1.18 9.69
N PHE A 234 -29.06 -2.36 10.13
CA PHE A 234 -29.77 -3.13 11.15
C PHE A 234 -29.87 -2.36 12.48
N PHE A 235 -28.78 -1.71 12.91
CA PHE A 235 -28.76 -0.84 14.08
C PHE A 235 -29.77 0.31 13.95
N LEU A 236 -29.81 0.99 12.80
CA LEU A 236 -30.75 2.08 12.55
C LEU A 236 -32.20 1.62 12.59
N VAL A 237 -32.50 0.43 12.06
CA VAL A 237 -33.84 -0.16 12.14
C VAL A 237 -34.20 -0.46 13.59
N ALA A 238 -33.32 -1.15 14.33
CA ALA A 238 -33.53 -1.47 15.75
C ALA A 238 -33.75 -0.20 16.58
N TYR A 239 -32.92 0.83 16.38
CA TYR A 239 -33.08 2.15 17.00
C TYR A 239 -34.42 2.81 16.64
N SER A 240 -34.82 2.79 15.37
CA SER A 240 -36.09 3.38 14.96
C SER A 240 -37.31 2.64 15.51
N GLN A 241 -37.24 1.32 15.72
CA GLN A 241 -38.33 0.57 16.38
C GLN A 241 -38.38 0.93 17.86
N ALA A 242 -37.25 0.86 18.56
CA ALA A 242 -37.15 1.21 19.98
C ALA A 242 -37.66 2.62 20.30
N VAL A 243 -37.41 3.61 19.43
CA VAL A 243 -37.86 5.00 19.62
C VAL A 243 -39.35 5.22 19.26
N ARG A 244 -39.92 4.40 18.38
CA ARG A 244 -41.35 4.53 17.98
C ARG A 244 -42.32 3.99 19.03
N GLU A 245 -41.81 3.27 20.01
CA GLU A 245 -42.65 2.69 21.06
C GLU A 245 -43.05 3.75 22.08
N PRO A 246 -44.35 3.84 22.41
CA PRO A 246 -44.84 4.87 23.33
C PRO A 246 -44.31 4.63 24.74
N LEU A 247 -43.64 5.66 25.28
CA LEU A 247 -43.10 5.79 26.65
C LEU A 247 -44.11 5.59 27.80
N GLU A 248 -45.39 5.29 27.50
CA GLU A 248 -46.46 5.13 28.49
C GLU A 248 -46.62 3.69 29.01
N ARG A 249 -45.73 2.75 28.68
CA ARG A 249 -45.64 1.48 29.42
C ARG A 249 -44.76 1.66 30.65
N LEU A 250 -45.36 2.24 31.68
CA LEU A 250 -44.88 2.21 33.06
C LEU A 250 -44.99 0.76 33.59
N GLY A 251 -44.10 -0.13 33.13
CA GLY A 251 -44.10 -1.53 33.50
C GLY A 251 -42.71 -2.13 33.30
N ASP A 252 -42.04 -2.32 34.44
CA ASP A 252 -40.80 -3.03 34.84
C ASP A 252 -40.11 -4.09 33.94
N SER A 253 -40.43 -4.22 32.66
CA SER A 253 -39.84 -5.20 31.74
C SER A 253 -39.10 -4.51 30.60
N LEU A 254 -37.80 -4.79 30.48
CA LEU A 254 -37.00 -4.45 29.30
C LEU A 254 -37.66 -5.03 28.05
N ASP A 255 -37.90 -4.18 27.06
CA ASP A 255 -38.51 -4.61 25.80
C ASP A 255 -37.51 -5.39 24.93
N GLU A 256 -38.01 -6.29 24.07
CA GLU A 256 -37.17 -7.11 23.19
C GLU A 256 -36.26 -6.23 22.30
N TRP A 257 -36.76 -5.10 21.80
CA TRP A 257 -35.96 -4.18 20.98
C TRP A 257 -34.95 -3.38 21.78
N GLU A 258 -35.27 -3.05 23.03
CA GLU A 258 -34.35 -2.37 23.94
C GLU A 258 -33.16 -3.27 24.30
N VAL A 259 -33.40 -4.56 24.56
CA VAL A 259 -32.35 -5.57 24.81
C VAL A 259 -31.44 -5.74 23.59
N VAL A 260 -32.01 -5.81 22.39
CA VAL A 260 -31.24 -5.88 21.13
C VAL A 260 -30.37 -4.63 20.97
N LEU A 261 -30.94 -3.44 21.23
CA LEU A 261 -30.22 -2.19 21.10
C LEU A 261 -29.06 -2.08 22.09
N TYR A 262 -29.26 -2.44 23.36
CA TYR A 262 -28.18 -2.45 24.36
C TYR A 262 -27.09 -3.47 24.03
N THR A 263 -27.46 -4.64 23.52
CA THR A 263 -26.48 -5.66 23.09
C THR A 263 -25.64 -5.15 21.92
N MET A 264 -26.26 -4.47 20.96
CA MET A 264 -25.54 -3.85 19.83
C MET A 264 -24.67 -2.67 20.28
N ALA A 265 -25.18 -1.80 21.15
CA ALA A 265 -24.43 -0.67 21.69
C ALA A 265 -23.20 -1.14 22.48
N LEU A 266 -23.34 -2.21 23.27
CA LEU A 266 -22.22 -2.85 23.97
C LEU A 266 -21.19 -3.40 22.97
N SER A 267 -21.65 -4.07 21.90
CA SER A 267 -20.78 -4.61 20.87
C SER A 267 -19.97 -3.51 20.18
N PHE A 268 -20.60 -2.39 19.81
CA PHE A 268 -19.90 -1.25 19.23
C PHE A 268 -18.96 -0.55 20.20
N ALA A 269 -19.30 -0.46 21.49
CA ALA A 269 -18.42 0.10 22.51
C ALA A 269 -17.16 -0.76 22.69
N VAL A 270 -17.30 -2.09 22.64
CA VAL A 270 -16.17 -3.03 22.69
C VAL A 270 -15.31 -2.92 21.42
N GLU A 271 -15.91 -2.87 20.22
CA GLU A 271 -15.19 -2.68 18.96
C GLU A 271 -14.42 -1.35 18.93
N GLY A 272 -15.05 -0.26 19.40
CA GLY A 272 -14.38 1.04 19.51
C GLY A 272 -13.17 1.00 20.42
N ARG A 273 -13.25 0.25 21.53
CA ARG A 273 -12.14 0.07 22.46
C ARG A 273 -11.00 -0.76 21.87
N SER A 274 -11.29 -1.84 21.16
CA SER A 274 -10.24 -2.66 20.53
C SER A 274 -9.50 -1.90 19.43
N ASN A 275 -10.22 -1.13 18.61
CA ASN A 275 -9.62 -0.33 17.55
C ASN A 275 -8.69 0.77 18.11
N PHE A 276 -9.08 1.41 19.21
CA PHE A 276 -8.25 2.40 19.89
C PHE A 276 -6.92 1.79 20.37
N ILE A 277 -6.96 0.63 21.02
CA ILE A 277 -5.76 -0.05 21.53
C ILE A 277 -4.80 -0.43 20.39
N THR A 278 -5.33 -0.82 19.23
CA THR A 278 -4.51 -1.25 18.08
C THR A 278 -3.85 -0.06 17.35
N THR A 279 -4.25 1.18 17.65
CA THR A 279 -3.67 2.38 17.01
C THR A 279 -2.53 3.00 17.84
N ASP A 280 -2.39 2.60 19.11
CA ASP A 280 -1.35 3.09 20.02
C ASP A 280 -0.08 2.20 20.04
N ASP A 281 -0.11 1.04 19.37
CA ASP A 281 1.05 0.17 19.09
C ASP A 281 1.54 0.38 17.65
#